data_AF-A0A5C5W338-F1
#
_entry.id   AF-A0A5C5W338-F1
#
_cell.length_a   1.000
_cell.length_b   1.000
_cell.length_c   1.000
_cell.angle_alpha   90.00
_cell.angle_beta   90.00
_cell.angle_gamma   90.00
#
_symmetry.space_group_name_H-M   'P 1'
#
loop_
_entity.id
_entity.type
_entity.pdbx_description
1 polymer ?
#
loop_
_entity_poly.entity_id
_entity_poly.type
_entity_poly.pdbx_seq_one_letter_code
_entity_poly.pdbx_strand_id
1 'polypeptide(L)'
;MREDPRKNTRRPQGDGNIQRENDRPASGRSPRGFVLAPSGGYPAVAMPIEIHVASRLSRKRCPAALLSRVARHVAASEGFRHGELSIAVVGAAAMTRLHRETLGISEATDVLTFDLGTDARCGRLEAEIVVCADVARSQARQVGLGRSKRAPARHAQLVRTELALYVTHGILHLAGYDDHSRRRYCEMHTRENVLLEELGLGSVFGPLAR
;
A
#
# COMPACT_ATOMS: atom_id res chain seq x y z
N MET A 1 47.40 -8.06 -9.58
CA MET A 1 47.51 -7.49 -10.94
C MET A 1 46.19 -6.79 -11.23
N ARG A 2 46.23 -5.46 -11.33
CA ARG A 2 45.10 -4.57 -11.64
C ARG A 2 45.24 -4.20 -13.10
N GLU A 3 44.20 -4.35 -13.92
CA GLU A 3 44.09 -3.58 -15.18
C GLU A 3 42.63 -3.20 -15.43
N ASP A 4 42.44 -1.89 -15.59
CA ASP A 4 41.25 -1.13 -15.95
C ASP A 4 41.70 -0.30 -17.17
N PRO A 5 41.07 -0.42 -18.36
CA PRO A 5 41.37 0.48 -19.46
C PRO A 5 40.20 1.43 -19.74
N ARG A 6 40.34 2.66 -19.24
CA ARG A 6 39.66 3.83 -19.80
C ARG A 6 40.19 4.15 -21.21
N LYS A 7 39.26 4.56 -22.09
CA LYS A 7 39.33 5.66 -23.09
C LYS A 7 38.97 5.23 -24.53
N ASN A 8 37.84 5.74 -25.00
CA ASN A 8 37.62 6.08 -26.41
C ASN A 8 36.60 7.25 -26.45
N THR A 9 37.04 8.50 -26.31
CA THR A 9 37.25 9.51 -27.38
C THR A 9 36.17 9.56 -28.49
N ARG A 10 35.35 10.63 -28.50
CA ARG A 10 35.28 11.69 -29.56
C ARG A 10 33.90 12.40 -29.57
N ARG A 11 33.92 13.72 -29.38
CA ARG A 11 32.95 14.73 -29.86
C ARG A 11 33.64 15.49 -31.02
N PRO A 12 32.90 16.04 -32.00
CA PRO A 12 32.57 17.49 -32.06
C PRO A 12 31.12 17.77 -32.57
N GLN A 13 30.39 18.78 -32.07
CA GLN A 13 30.19 20.18 -32.54
C GLN A 13 29.56 20.36 -33.94
N GLY A 14 28.33 20.94 -33.98
CA GLY A 14 27.98 22.17 -34.75
C GLY A 14 26.85 21.79 -35.74
N ASP A 15 25.87 22.58 -36.19
CA ASP A 15 25.45 23.98 -36.09
C ASP A 15 23.92 23.97 -36.34
N GLY A 16 23.10 24.85 -35.74
CA GLY A 16 22.80 26.15 -36.32
C GLY A 16 21.87 26.06 -37.54
N ASN A 17 20.56 26.22 -37.35
CA ASN A 17 19.75 26.88 -38.39
C ASN A 17 18.57 27.66 -37.79
N ILE A 18 18.58 28.95 -38.11
CA ILE A 18 17.61 29.98 -37.80
C ILE A 18 16.84 30.22 -39.10
N GLN A 19 15.52 30.13 -39.08
CA GLN A 19 14.68 30.76 -40.11
C GLN A 19 13.56 31.56 -39.44
N ARG A 20 13.71 32.89 -39.59
CA ARG A 20 12.65 33.90 -39.69
C ARG A 20 11.78 33.55 -40.92
N GLU A 21 10.59 34.05 -41.20
CA GLU A 21 9.78 35.21 -40.84
C GLU A 21 8.45 34.94 -41.57
N ASN A 22 7.31 35.45 -41.08
CA ASN A 22 6.35 36.23 -41.88
C ASN A 22 4.99 36.41 -41.17
N ASP A 23 4.67 37.69 -41.03
CA ASP A 23 3.39 38.34 -41.32
C ASP A 23 2.15 38.10 -40.44
N ARG A 24 1.85 39.15 -39.66
CA ARG A 24 0.53 39.60 -39.20
C ARG A 24 -0.16 40.43 -40.31
N PRO A 25 -1.40 40.94 -40.14
CA PRO A 25 -2.58 40.42 -39.43
C PRO A 25 -3.84 40.42 -40.33
N ALA A 26 -4.89 39.70 -39.95
CA ALA A 26 -6.23 39.96 -40.48
C ALA A 26 -7.27 39.94 -39.36
N SER A 27 -7.83 41.12 -39.13
CA SER A 27 -9.02 41.40 -38.33
C SER A 27 -10.26 40.66 -38.85
N GLY A 28 -11.03 40.04 -37.95
CA GLY A 28 -12.28 39.39 -38.33
C GLY A 28 -13.17 39.02 -37.14
N ARG A 29 -13.93 40.00 -36.66
CA ARG A 29 -15.27 39.89 -36.04
C ARG A 29 -15.59 38.65 -35.17
N SER A 30 -15.67 38.92 -33.86
CA SER A 30 -16.40 38.14 -32.87
C SER A 30 -17.89 37.96 -33.22
N PRO A 31 -18.45 36.75 -33.03
CA PRO A 31 -19.84 36.61 -32.64
C PRO A 31 -19.94 35.91 -31.27
N ARG A 32 -20.49 36.68 -30.32
CA ARG A 32 -21.45 36.25 -29.29
C ARG A 32 -21.07 35.03 -28.46
N GLY A 33 -20.62 35.32 -27.24
CA GLY A 33 -20.35 34.36 -26.19
C GLY A 33 -21.51 33.40 -25.94
N PHE A 34 -21.19 32.11 -26.02
CA PHE A 34 -21.91 31.08 -25.29
C PHE A 34 -21.31 31.08 -23.88
N VAL A 35 -22.01 31.69 -22.93
CA VAL A 35 -21.73 31.48 -21.51
C VAL A 35 -22.06 30.03 -21.24
N LEU A 36 -21.05 29.15 -21.25
CA LEU A 36 -21.17 27.83 -20.67
C LEU A 36 -21.37 28.06 -19.17
N ALA A 37 -22.61 27.98 -18.72
CA ALA A 37 -22.89 27.85 -17.31
C ALA A 37 -22.01 26.73 -16.75
N PRO A 38 -21.37 26.89 -15.58
CA PRO A 38 -20.79 25.73 -14.91
C PRO A 38 -21.95 24.76 -14.69
N SER A 39 -21.99 23.69 -15.49
CA SER A 39 -22.77 22.52 -15.16
C SER A 39 -22.27 22.11 -13.79
N GLY A 40 -23.06 22.44 -12.76
CA GLY A 40 -22.84 22.03 -11.40
C GLY A 40 -22.74 20.52 -11.42
N GLY A 41 -21.52 20.01 -11.51
CA GLY A 41 -21.22 18.69 -11.00
C GLY A 41 -21.64 18.77 -9.54
N TYR A 42 -22.75 18.12 -9.21
CA TYR A 42 -22.94 17.69 -7.84
C TYR A 42 -21.60 17.10 -7.42
N PRO A 43 -20.97 17.57 -6.32
CA PRO A 43 -19.81 16.86 -5.82
C PRO A 43 -20.27 15.42 -5.72
N ALA A 44 -19.61 14.52 -6.46
CA ALA A 44 -19.82 13.10 -6.29
C ALA A 44 -19.70 12.92 -4.78
N VAL A 45 -20.82 12.60 -4.12
CA VAL A 45 -20.83 12.45 -2.68
C VAL A 45 -19.89 11.30 -2.47
N ALA A 46 -18.66 11.60 -2.08
CA ALA A 46 -17.59 10.64 -2.03
C ALA A 46 -18.03 9.64 -0.97
N MET A 47 -18.51 8.47 -1.42
CA MET A 47 -19.01 7.44 -0.53
C MET A 47 -17.87 7.08 0.42
N PRO A 48 -18.13 6.99 1.73
CA PRO A 48 -17.08 6.64 2.67
C PRO A 48 -16.45 5.32 2.25
N ILE A 49 -15.17 5.11 2.58
CA ILE A 49 -14.45 3.88 2.23
C ILE A 49 -15.23 2.66 2.73
N GLU A 50 -15.65 1.81 1.80
CA GLU A 50 -16.27 0.53 2.09
C GLU A 50 -15.17 -0.51 2.31
N ILE A 51 -15.28 -1.29 3.39
CA ILE A 51 -14.27 -2.29 3.76
C ILE A 51 -14.95 -3.62 3.96
N HIS A 52 -14.61 -4.57 3.08
CA HIS A 52 -15.08 -5.93 3.14
C HIS A 52 -13.98 -6.83 3.69
N VAL A 53 -14.30 -7.65 4.70
CA VAL A 53 -13.37 -8.65 5.20
C VAL A 53 -13.97 -10.03 5.02
N ALA A 54 -13.32 -10.85 4.19
CA ALA A 54 -13.73 -12.21 3.88
C ALA A 54 -12.71 -13.22 4.38
N SER A 55 -13.21 -14.36 4.86
CA SER A 55 -12.35 -15.51 5.17
C SER A 55 -13.14 -16.81 5.09
N ARG A 56 -12.49 -17.86 4.57
CA ARG A 56 -12.99 -19.24 4.65
C ARG A 56 -12.47 -19.97 5.89
N LEU A 57 -11.75 -19.28 6.77
CA LEU A 57 -11.21 -19.82 8.02
C LEU A 57 -12.18 -19.60 9.18
N SER A 58 -11.96 -20.29 10.30
CA SER A 58 -12.79 -20.09 11.49
C SER A 58 -12.67 -18.67 12.05
N ARG A 59 -13.72 -18.16 12.73
CA ARG A 59 -13.74 -16.81 13.33
C ARG A 59 -12.55 -16.53 14.27
N LYS A 60 -12.00 -17.56 14.92
CA LYS A 60 -10.79 -17.43 15.76
C LYS A 60 -9.53 -17.09 14.95
N ARG A 61 -9.50 -17.44 13.66
CA ARG A 61 -8.40 -17.18 12.72
C ARG A 61 -8.57 -15.90 11.92
N CYS A 62 -9.78 -15.36 11.87
CA CYS A 62 -10.12 -14.16 11.12
C CYS A 62 -10.73 -13.13 12.08
N PRO A 63 -9.91 -12.24 12.68
CA PRO A 63 -10.39 -11.18 13.54
C PRO A 63 -11.00 -10.03 12.71
N ALA A 64 -12.07 -10.32 11.95
CA ALA A 64 -12.62 -9.42 10.92
C ALA A 64 -12.89 -8.00 11.43
N ALA A 65 -13.56 -7.86 12.58
CA ALA A 65 -13.84 -6.56 13.19
C ALA A 65 -12.57 -5.75 13.52
N LEU A 66 -11.47 -6.42 13.91
CA LEU A 66 -10.19 -5.76 14.12
C LEU A 66 -9.60 -5.29 12.79
N LEU A 67 -9.60 -6.16 11.78
CA LEU A 67 -9.01 -5.83 10.47
C LEU A 67 -9.78 -4.70 9.79
N SER A 68 -11.12 -4.69 9.84
CA SER A 68 -11.92 -3.57 9.35
C SER A 68 -11.59 -2.27 10.08
N ARG A 69 -11.40 -2.32 11.41
CA ARG A 69 -11.04 -1.14 12.20
C ARG A 69 -9.65 -0.62 11.86
N VAL A 70 -8.67 -1.51 11.75
CA VAL A 70 -7.29 -1.20 11.36
C VAL A 70 -7.28 -0.57 9.98
N ALA A 71 -7.89 -1.24 9.01
CA ALA A 71 -7.94 -0.77 7.62
C ALA A 71 -8.58 0.62 7.51
N ARG A 72 -9.69 0.86 8.21
CA ARG A 72 -10.36 2.17 8.22
C ARG A 72 -9.47 3.26 8.81
N HIS A 73 -8.82 2.95 9.93
CA HIS A 73 -7.92 3.89 10.60
C HIS A 73 -6.73 4.25 9.72
N VAL A 74 -6.03 3.24 9.20
CA VAL A 74 -4.86 3.43 8.33
C VAL A 74 -5.26 4.17 7.06
N ALA A 75 -6.34 3.76 6.40
CA ALA A 75 -6.78 4.41 5.17
C ALA A 75 -7.11 5.90 5.39
N ALA A 76 -7.82 6.24 6.47
CA ALA A 76 -8.11 7.62 6.82
C ALA A 76 -6.84 8.41 7.19
N SER A 77 -5.92 7.81 7.94
CA SER A 77 -4.64 8.42 8.33
C SER A 77 -3.71 8.70 7.16
N GLU A 78 -3.79 7.91 6.09
CA GLU A 78 -3.06 8.12 4.83
C GLU A 78 -3.83 9.00 3.82
N GLY A 79 -4.97 9.56 4.22
CA GLY A 79 -5.71 10.55 3.42
C GLY A 79 -6.68 9.95 2.39
N PHE A 80 -6.88 8.63 2.38
CA PHE A 80 -7.97 8.04 1.61
C PHE A 80 -9.32 8.47 2.21
N ARG A 81 -10.27 8.83 1.35
CA ARG A 81 -11.59 9.34 1.74
C ARG A 81 -12.74 8.50 1.22
N HIS A 82 -12.56 7.82 0.09
CA HIS A 82 -13.60 7.02 -0.56
C HIS A 82 -13.02 5.83 -1.33
N GLY A 83 -13.90 4.91 -1.72
CA GLY A 83 -13.57 3.73 -2.52
C GLY A 83 -13.89 2.42 -1.80
N GLU A 84 -13.33 1.32 -2.28
CA GLU A 84 -13.58 -0.03 -1.78
C GLU A 84 -12.25 -0.76 -1.49
N LEU A 85 -12.14 -1.32 -0.28
CA LEU A 85 -11.04 -2.18 0.11
C LEU A 85 -11.57 -3.57 0.49
N SER A 86 -11.15 -4.58 -0.25
CA SER A 86 -11.40 -5.98 0.07
C SER A 86 -10.21 -6.58 0.81
N ILE A 87 -10.45 -7.26 1.93
CA ILE A 87 -9.43 -7.97 2.71
C ILE A 87 -9.78 -9.45 2.81
N ALA A 88 -8.92 -10.31 2.27
CA ALA A 88 -9.08 -11.74 2.33
C ALA A 88 -8.08 -12.38 3.32
N VAL A 89 -8.58 -13.07 4.35
CA VAL A 89 -7.74 -13.83 5.28
C VAL A 89 -7.70 -15.29 4.86
N VAL A 90 -6.53 -15.77 4.43
CA VAL A 90 -6.32 -17.10 3.85
C VAL A 90 -5.32 -17.94 4.65
N GLY A 91 -5.28 -19.25 4.36
CA GLY A 91 -4.25 -20.16 4.89
C GLY A 91 -3.05 -20.28 3.94
N ALA A 92 -2.00 -20.96 4.39
CA ALA A 92 -0.74 -21.10 3.63
C ALA A 92 -0.95 -21.68 2.23
N ALA A 93 -1.74 -22.75 2.08
CA ALA A 93 -1.95 -23.38 0.77
C ALA A 93 -2.60 -22.45 -0.26
N ALA A 94 -3.60 -21.67 0.16
CA ALA A 94 -4.25 -20.69 -0.71
C ALA A 94 -3.31 -19.52 -1.04
N MET A 95 -2.54 -19.05 -0.06
CA MET A 95 -1.54 -18.01 -0.26
C MET A 95 -0.44 -18.45 -1.24
N THR A 96 0.14 -19.64 -1.06
CA THR A 96 1.15 -20.20 -1.97
C THR A 96 0.62 -20.32 -3.39
N ARG A 97 -0.63 -20.78 -3.56
CA ARG A 97 -1.25 -20.85 -4.88
C ARG A 97 -1.33 -19.47 -5.52
N LEU A 98 -1.84 -18.48 -4.78
CA LEU A 98 -1.98 -17.12 -5.28
C LEU A 98 -0.63 -16.48 -5.61
N HIS A 99 0.36 -16.61 -4.71
CA HIS A 99 1.71 -16.08 -4.90
C HIS A 99 2.41 -16.66 -6.14
N ARG A 100 2.17 -17.95 -6.43
CA ARG A 100 2.65 -18.58 -7.65
C ARG A 100 1.93 -18.06 -8.90
N GLU A 101 0.62 -17.87 -8.83
CA GLU A 101 -0.19 -17.36 -9.95
C GLU A 101 0.15 -15.90 -10.29
N THR A 102 0.56 -15.10 -9.30
CA THR A 102 0.79 -13.65 -9.48
C THR A 102 2.26 -13.29 -9.69
N LEU A 103 3.18 -13.92 -8.95
CA LEU A 103 4.61 -13.60 -8.97
C LEU A 103 5.51 -14.80 -9.32
N GLY A 104 4.93 -15.98 -9.60
CA GLY A 104 5.71 -17.18 -9.94
C GLY A 104 6.41 -17.86 -8.75
N ILE A 105 6.17 -17.40 -7.52
CA ILE A 105 6.86 -17.88 -6.32
C ILE A 105 6.00 -18.94 -5.61
N SER A 106 6.56 -20.13 -5.41
CA SER A 106 5.84 -21.29 -4.84
C SER A 106 5.91 -21.40 -3.33
N GLU A 107 6.04 -20.26 -2.63
CA GLU A 107 6.08 -20.18 -1.16
C GLU A 107 4.99 -19.24 -0.65
N ALA A 108 4.48 -19.48 0.57
CA ALA A 108 3.51 -18.58 1.16
C ALA A 108 4.20 -17.27 1.61
N THR A 109 3.60 -16.14 1.28
CA THR A 109 4.00 -14.83 1.82
C THR A 109 3.02 -14.37 2.90
N ASP A 110 3.38 -13.34 3.65
CA ASP A 110 2.53 -12.71 4.66
C ASP A 110 1.34 -11.94 4.06
N VAL A 111 1.61 -11.13 3.03
CA VAL A 111 0.63 -10.27 2.36
C VAL A 111 0.85 -10.22 0.85
N LEU A 112 -0.25 -10.14 0.10
CA LEU A 112 -0.28 -9.73 -1.30
C LEU A 112 -1.26 -8.57 -1.43
N THR A 113 -0.86 -7.54 -2.16
CA THR A 113 -1.66 -6.33 -2.39
C THR A 113 -1.89 -6.16 -3.88
N PHE A 114 -3.16 -6.09 -4.26
CA PHE A 114 -3.62 -5.87 -5.63
C PHE A 114 -4.25 -4.49 -5.71
N ASP A 115 -3.58 -3.58 -6.40
CA ASP A 115 -4.14 -2.27 -6.71
C ASP A 115 -5.13 -2.39 -7.87
N LEU A 116 -6.38 -1.98 -7.65
CA LEU A 116 -7.49 -2.06 -8.61
C LEU A 116 -7.84 -0.69 -9.20
N GLY A 117 -7.23 0.39 -8.71
CA GLY A 117 -7.57 1.75 -9.13
C GLY A 117 -7.27 2.85 -8.11
N THR A 118 -6.43 2.57 -7.11
CA THR A 118 -6.08 3.50 -6.04
C THR A 118 -5.42 4.76 -6.60
N ASP A 119 -5.84 5.93 -6.10
CA ASP A 119 -5.20 7.21 -6.38
C ASP A 119 -5.18 8.06 -5.11
N ALA A 120 -4.01 8.06 -4.45
CA ALA A 120 -3.78 8.81 -3.23
C ALA A 120 -3.97 10.32 -3.41
N ARG A 121 -3.81 10.87 -4.63
CA ARG A 121 -3.94 12.33 -4.87
C ARG A 121 -5.37 12.81 -4.75
N CYS A 122 -6.34 11.97 -5.09
CA CYS A 122 -7.77 12.27 -4.91
C CYS A 122 -8.36 11.55 -3.68
N GLY A 123 -7.56 10.80 -2.93
CA GLY A 123 -8.02 10.02 -1.78
C GLY A 123 -8.92 8.84 -2.15
N ARG A 124 -8.73 8.24 -3.34
CA ARG A 124 -9.46 7.03 -3.75
C ARG A 124 -8.66 5.79 -3.38
N LEU A 125 -9.29 4.85 -2.67
CA LEU A 125 -8.73 3.55 -2.33
C LEU A 125 -9.53 2.45 -3.02
N GLU A 126 -8.93 1.75 -3.98
CA GLU A 126 -9.56 0.63 -4.69
C GLU A 126 -8.55 -0.49 -4.79
N ALA A 127 -8.67 -1.47 -3.90
CA ALA A 127 -7.67 -2.53 -3.76
C ALA A 127 -8.21 -3.81 -3.13
N GLU A 128 -7.48 -4.90 -3.34
CA GLU A 128 -7.62 -6.15 -2.60
C GLU A 128 -6.33 -6.47 -1.85
N ILE A 129 -6.44 -6.77 -0.55
CA ILE A 129 -5.34 -7.19 0.30
C ILE A 129 -5.60 -8.61 0.79
N VAL A 130 -4.72 -9.54 0.44
CA VAL A 130 -4.78 -10.93 0.87
C VAL A 130 -3.72 -11.16 1.93
N VAL A 131 -4.11 -11.61 3.12
CA VAL A 131 -3.19 -11.86 4.25
C VAL A 131 -3.20 -13.32 4.68
N CYS A 132 -2.03 -13.86 5.02
CA CYS A 132 -1.88 -15.26 5.41
C CYS A 132 -1.92 -15.45 6.94
N ALA A 133 -2.98 -16.09 7.43
CA ALA A 133 -3.14 -16.40 8.85
C ALA A 133 -2.15 -17.45 9.37
N ASP A 134 -1.60 -18.31 8.53
CA ASP A 134 -0.59 -19.31 8.95
C ASP A 134 0.80 -18.69 9.09
N VAL A 135 1.17 -17.75 8.21
CA VAL A 135 2.41 -16.97 8.34
C VAL A 135 2.34 -16.11 9.61
N ALA A 136 1.24 -15.38 9.85
CA ALA A 136 1.04 -14.61 11.08
C ALA A 136 1.19 -15.47 12.36
N ARG A 137 0.72 -16.72 12.33
CA ARG A 137 0.90 -17.67 13.44
C ARG A 137 2.33 -18.11 13.62
N SER A 138 3.05 -18.33 12.53
CA SER A 138 4.47 -18.68 12.56
C SER A 138 5.27 -17.52 13.19
N GLN A 139 5.06 -16.29 12.72
CA GLN A 139 5.72 -15.09 13.25
C GLN A 139 5.38 -14.87 14.73
N ALA A 140 4.10 -14.94 15.10
CA ALA A 140 3.67 -14.83 16.49
C ALA A 140 4.26 -15.92 17.41
N ARG A 141 4.56 -17.13 16.89
CA ARG A 141 5.28 -18.17 17.64
C ARG A 141 6.74 -17.79 17.81
N GLN A 142 7.41 -17.33 16.76
CA GLN A 142 8.81 -16.92 16.82
C GLN A 142 9.03 -15.79 17.83
N VAL A 143 8.17 -14.76 17.82
CA VAL A 143 8.19 -13.67 18.79
C VAL A 143 7.84 -14.16 20.20
N GLY A 144 6.87 -15.08 20.31
CA GLY A 144 6.43 -15.64 21.60
C GLY A 144 7.41 -16.62 22.26
N LEU A 145 8.34 -17.22 21.52
CA LEU A 145 9.28 -18.22 22.04
C LEU A 145 10.27 -17.66 23.06
N GLY A 146 10.51 -16.35 23.11
CA GLY A 146 11.32 -15.69 24.14
C GLY A 146 10.59 -15.47 25.48
N ARG A 147 9.26 -15.63 25.54
CA ARG A 147 8.44 -15.25 26.71
C ARG A 147 7.41 -16.35 27.00
N SER A 148 7.73 -17.24 27.95
CA SER A 148 6.89 -18.31 28.54
C SER A 148 5.76 -18.86 27.66
N LYS A 149 5.94 -20.08 27.12
CA LYS A 149 5.03 -20.87 26.25
C LYS A 149 3.58 -21.07 26.75
N ARG A 150 3.16 -20.45 27.87
CA ARG A 150 1.96 -20.81 28.64
C ARG A 150 0.80 -19.80 28.62
N ALA A 151 0.80 -18.80 27.74
CA ALA A 151 -0.31 -17.84 27.65
C ALA A 151 -1.04 -17.91 26.29
N PRO A 152 -2.06 -18.78 26.13
CA PRO A 152 -2.86 -18.89 24.90
C PRO A 152 -3.48 -17.56 24.45
N ALA A 153 -3.92 -16.74 25.41
CA ALA A 153 -4.47 -15.41 25.15
C ALA A 153 -3.43 -14.46 24.53
N ARG A 154 -2.19 -14.51 25.01
CA ARG A 154 -1.08 -13.69 24.49
C ARG A 154 -0.70 -14.10 23.07
N HIS A 155 -0.63 -15.40 22.80
CA HIS A 155 -0.35 -15.88 21.44
C HIS A 155 -1.45 -15.45 20.46
N ALA A 156 -2.73 -15.57 20.85
CA ALA A 156 -3.84 -15.08 20.04
C ALA A 156 -3.75 -13.56 19.78
N GLN A 157 -3.33 -12.78 20.78
CA GLN A 157 -3.09 -11.34 20.60
C GLN A 157 -1.96 -11.06 19.61
N LEU A 158 -0.82 -11.77 19.72
CA LEU A 158 0.29 -11.60 18.78
C LEU A 158 -0.13 -11.92 17.34
N VAL A 159 -0.89 -13.00 17.11
CA VAL A 159 -1.42 -13.31 15.77
C VAL A 159 -2.32 -12.20 15.24
N ARG A 160 -3.13 -11.59 16.10
CA ARG A 160 -4.00 -10.46 15.72
C ARG A 160 -3.18 -9.21 15.37
N THR A 161 -2.10 -8.94 16.10
CA THR A 161 -1.18 -7.84 15.81
C THR A 161 -0.44 -8.06 14.49
N GLU A 162 0.05 -9.27 14.22
CA GLU A 162 0.69 -9.62 12.93
C GLU A 162 -0.27 -9.43 11.75
N LEU A 163 -1.51 -9.92 11.85
CA LEU A 163 -2.51 -9.71 10.80
C LEU A 163 -2.86 -8.24 10.60
N ALA A 164 -2.93 -7.46 11.68
CA ALA A 164 -3.14 -6.02 11.60
C ALA A 164 -1.95 -5.34 10.92
N LEU A 165 -0.72 -5.73 11.25
CA LEU A 165 0.49 -5.25 10.60
C LEU A 165 0.45 -5.51 9.10
N TYR A 166 0.11 -6.72 8.66
CA TYR A 166 0.05 -7.05 7.23
C TYR A 166 -0.96 -6.20 6.45
N VAL A 167 -2.12 -5.92 7.06
CA VAL A 167 -3.11 -5.00 6.47
C VAL A 167 -2.59 -3.57 6.42
N THR A 168 -1.99 -3.09 7.51
CA THR A 168 -1.37 -1.74 7.56
C THR A 168 -0.30 -1.61 6.48
N HIS A 169 0.59 -2.60 6.37
CA HIS A 169 1.67 -2.66 5.40
C HIS A 169 1.15 -2.56 3.97
N GLY A 170 0.13 -3.36 3.63
CA GLY A 170 -0.51 -3.30 2.30
C GLY A 170 -1.11 -1.93 1.98
N ILE A 171 -1.79 -1.28 2.95
CA ILE A 171 -2.37 0.06 2.74
C ILE A 171 -1.28 1.13 2.60
N LEU A 172 -0.17 1.02 3.35
CA LEU A 172 0.94 1.95 3.22
C LEU A 172 1.61 1.86 1.85
N HIS A 173 1.77 0.66 1.29
CA HIS A 173 2.21 0.53 -0.11
C HIS A 173 1.25 1.22 -1.09
N LEU A 174 -0.06 1.08 -0.89
CA LEU A 174 -1.08 1.78 -1.69
C LEU A 174 -1.02 3.31 -1.52
N ALA A 175 -0.55 3.80 -0.36
CA ALA A 175 -0.30 5.22 -0.11
C ALA A 175 1.03 5.73 -0.71
N GLY A 176 1.83 4.85 -1.32
CA GLY A 176 3.08 5.20 -1.98
C GLY A 176 4.36 5.00 -1.15
N TYR A 177 4.26 4.34 0.02
CA TYR A 177 5.43 3.92 0.77
C TYR A 177 6.12 2.74 0.06
N ASP A 178 7.45 2.66 0.19
CA ASP A 178 8.21 1.46 -0.16
C ASP A 178 9.19 1.10 0.96
N ASP A 179 9.69 -0.12 0.91
CA ASP A 179 10.63 -0.66 1.88
C ASP A 179 11.86 -1.32 1.20
N HIS A 180 12.08 -1.05 -0.08
CA HIS A 180 13.16 -1.65 -0.88
C HIS A 180 14.55 -1.11 -0.52
N SER A 181 14.62 0.05 0.11
CA SER A 181 15.86 0.63 0.62
C SER A 181 15.84 0.72 2.14
N ARG A 182 16.99 0.56 2.79
CA ARG A 182 17.09 0.63 4.26
C ARG A 182 16.43 1.89 4.86
N ARG A 183 16.58 3.05 4.20
CA ARG A 183 15.98 4.31 4.67
C ARG A 183 14.46 4.23 4.62
N ARG A 184 13.90 3.84 3.48
CA ARG A 184 12.45 3.79 3.26
C ARG A 184 11.80 2.66 4.08
N TYR A 185 12.49 1.53 4.22
CA TYR A 185 12.16 0.48 5.19
C TYR A 185 11.96 1.06 6.59
N CYS A 186 12.96 1.78 7.14
CA CYS A 186 12.85 2.37 8.48
C CYS A 186 11.72 3.40 8.59
N GLU A 187 11.48 4.19 7.54
CA GLU A 187 10.40 5.19 7.48
C GLU A 187 9.03 4.53 7.53
N MET A 188 8.80 3.55 6.66
CA MET A 188 7.55 2.78 6.60
C MET A 188 7.29 2.02 7.91
N HIS A 189 8.31 1.35 8.46
CA HIS A 189 8.16 0.59 9.69
C HIS A 189 7.93 1.49 10.92
N THR A 190 8.50 2.70 10.91
CA THR A 190 8.15 3.72 11.92
C THR A 190 6.68 4.11 11.80
N ARG A 191 6.19 4.32 10.58
CA ARG A 191 4.79 4.67 10.34
C ARG A 191 3.83 3.55 10.74
N GLU A 192 4.16 2.30 10.43
CA GLU A 192 3.40 1.12 10.86
C GLU A 192 3.23 1.08 12.38
N ASN A 193 4.32 1.29 13.14
CA ASN A 193 4.23 1.31 14.60
C ASN A 193 3.32 2.41 15.11
N VAL A 194 3.46 3.64 14.60
CA VAL A 194 2.60 4.76 15.02
C VAL A 194 1.12 4.39 14.84
N LEU A 195 0.76 3.86 13.67
CA LEU A 195 -0.62 3.49 13.34
C LEU A 195 -1.14 2.34 14.21
N LEU A 196 -0.30 1.35 14.52
CA LEU A 196 -0.68 0.23 15.39
C LEU A 196 -0.78 0.66 16.87
N GLU A 197 0.08 1.57 17.32
CA GLU A 197 0.07 2.13 18.67
C GLU A 197 -1.18 3.01 18.92
N GLU A 198 -1.57 3.84 17.96
CA GLU A 198 -2.82 4.61 17.99
C GLU A 198 -4.06 3.71 18.17
N LEU A 199 -3.99 2.47 17.70
CA LEU A 199 -5.05 1.46 17.83
C LEU A 199 -4.93 0.59 19.09
N GLY A 200 -3.93 0.84 19.94
CA GLY A 200 -3.66 0.09 21.15
C GLY A 200 -3.13 -1.33 20.93
N LEU A 201 -2.55 -1.60 19.74
CA LEU A 201 -1.97 -2.92 19.40
C LEU A 201 -0.48 -3.03 19.77
N GLY A 202 0.18 -1.89 20.03
CA GLY A 202 1.60 -1.79 20.35
C GLY A 202 2.50 -1.78 19.11
N SER A 203 3.79 -1.50 19.32
CA SER A 203 4.81 -1.57 18.27
C SER A 203 5.25 -3.01 18.00
N VAL A 204 5.43 -3.33 16.71
CA VAL A 204 6.01 -4.60 16.26
C VAL A 204 7.50 -4.44 15.96
N PHE A 205 7.91 -3.25 15.52
CA PHE A 205 9.30 -2.95 15.16
C PHE A 205 9.92 -1.94 16.13
N GLY A 206 11.07 -2.22 16.74
CA GLY A 206 11.79 -1.24 17.59
C GLY A 206 12.42 -1.85 18.85
N PRO A 207 13.17 -1.06 19.66
CA PRO A 207 14.00 -1.57 20.76
C PRO A 207 13.21 -2.24 21.90
N LEU A 208 11.89 -2.03 21.96
CA LEU A 208 11.00 -2.65 22.95
C LEU A 208 10.40 -3.99 22.48
N ALA A 209 10.73 -4.43 21.25
CA ALA A 209 10.35 -5.72 20.69
C ALA A 209 11.39 -6.83 20.89
N ARG A 210 12.39 -6.65 21.78
CA ARG A 210 13.35 -7.70 22.16
C ARG A 210 13.16 -8.09 23.63
#